data_AF-A0A9D6UTA3-F1
#
_entry.id   AF-A0A9D6UTA3-F1
#
_cell.length_a   1.000
_cell.length_b   1.000
_cell.length_c   1.000
_cell.angle_alpha   90.00
_cell.angle_beta   90.00
_cell.angle_gamma   90.00
#
_symmetry.space_group_name_H-M   'P 1'
#
loop_
_entity.id
_entity.type
_entity.pdbx_description
1 polymer ?
#
loop_
_entity_poly.entity_id
_entity_poly.type
_entity_poly.pdbx_seq_one_letter_code
_entity_poly.pdbx_strand_id
1 'polypeptide(L)'
;QTISTAIPSDYREGYIESWNLAIQRQLPRNFTLDAAYVANHTVRAPVAYNVNAGRVLNGGAAGRPLYAAYGKNADVNLRYAGFSNNYNSLQVKADRRYSNGFMLTTAYTYSKALGYSPEDGGLWNYIQPRRSYARLDFDRSHSFVQSYLYELPFGKGRHWLKDGPGNWILGGWQVNGVLTLMTGRPLTFGTTVSPNATGNSLTPDQTGPFNVLHNVAGSSGTALWFDTSAFKQPLDADGKTPHWGSMGRNNVSGPGLFNIDASLFRKFGITERIKGELRAEATNFTNTPAFGNPNTTVGSADFGKVTGTLAGLIANQGVGGTGSRAIQLGLRLSF
;
A
#
# COMPACT_ATOMS: atom_id res chain seq x y z
N GLN A 1 -11.18 -27.75 -32.55
CA GLN A 1 -11.39 -26.50 -31.78
C GLN A 1 -10.26 -26.34 -30.78
N THR A 2 -9.49 -25.25 -30.87
CA THR A 2 -8.43 -24.97 -29.89
C THR A 2 -9.07 -24.42 -28.62
N ILE A 3 -9.44 -25.30 -27.70
CA ILE A 3 -9.98 -24.90 -26.39
C ILE A 3 -8.88 -24.16 -25.64
N SER A 4 -8.98 -22.83 -25.54
CA SER A 4 -8.06 -21.98 -24.78
C SER A 4 -8.59 -21.69 -23.38
N THR A 5 -9.91 -21.82 -23.19
CA THR A 5 -10.62 -21.51 -21.95
C THR A 5 -11.68 -22.57 -21.65
N ALA A 6 -11.81 -22.96 -20.38
CA ALA A 6 -12.87 -23.84 -19.90
C ALA A 6 -13.49 -23.28 -18.61
N ILE A 7 -14.72 -23.70 -18.29
CA ILE A 7 -15.39 -23.42 -17.02
C ILE A 7 -15.55 -24.78 -16.30
N PRO A 8 -15.31 -24.87 -14.98
CA PRO A 8 -15.52 -26.10 -14.21
C PRO A 8 -16.98 -26.55 -14.32
N SER A 9 -17.20 -27.85 -14.53
CA SER A 9 -18.55 -28.41 -14.59
C SER A 9 -19.27 -28.38 -13.23
N ASP A 10 -18.51 -28.27 -12.14
CA ASP A 10 -18.96 -28.17 -10.75
C ASP A 10 -18.89 -26.73 -10.21
N TYR A 11 -18.89 -25.73 -11.10
CA TYR A 11 -18.80 -24.32 -10.70
C TYR A 11 -19.88 -23.95 -9.68
N ARG A 12 -19.43 -23.30 -8.60
CA ARG A 12 -20.26 -22.68 -7.58
C ARG A 12 -19.84 -21.25 -7.42
N GLU A 13 -20.81 -20.35 -7.32
CA GLU A 13 -20.53 -18.92 -7.15
C GLU A 13 -19.68 -18.65 -5.91
N GLY A 14 -18.73 -17.74 -6.10
CA GLY A 14 -17.94 -17.17 -5.02
C GLY A 14 -18.79 -16.26 -4.15
N TYR A 15 -18.50 -16.23 -2.86
CA TYR A 15 -19.19 -15.37 -1.91
C TYR A 15 -18.21 -14.85 -0.86
N ILE A 16 -18.63 -13.85 -0.09
CA ILE A 16 -17.82 -13.26 0.97
C ILE A 16 -18.57 -13.43 2.29
N GLU A 17 -17.89 -14.00 3.27
CA GLU A 17 -18.32 -14.02 4.66
C GLU A 17 -17.68 -12.83 5.37
N SER A 18 -18.50 -11.97 5.96
CA SER A 18 -18.04 -10.74 6.64
C SER A 18 -18.47 -10.77 8.10
N TRP A 19 -17.55 -10.37 8.99
CA TRP A 19 -17.82 -10.24 10.42
C TRP A 19 -17.25 -8.92 10.92
N ASN A 20 -18.06 -8.21 11.72
CA ASN A 20 -17.64 -6.98 12.37
C ASN A 20 -18.11 -6.95 13.83
N LEU A 21 -17.20 -6.58 14.72
CA LEU A 21 -17.49 -6.29 16.12
C LEU A 21 -16.99 -4.89 16.42
N ALA A 22 -17.87 -3.99 16.88
CA ALA A 22 -17.52 -2.61 17.16
C ALA A 22 -17.98 -2.19 18.56
N ILE A 23 -17.13 -1.44 19.25
CA ILE A 23 -17.42 -0.80 20.53
C ILE A 23 -17.15 0.70 20.36
N GLN A 24 -18.14 1.50 20.72
CA GLN A 24 -18.06 2.95 20.71
C GLN A 24 -18.25 3.48 22.13
N ARG A 25 -17.42 4.44 22.54
CA ARG A 25 -17.54 5.10 23.83
C ARG A 25 -17.26 6.59 23.72
N GLN A 26 -18.18 7.39 24.27
CA GLN A 26 -17.92 8.80 24.53
C GLN A 26 -16.97 8.94 25.73
N LEU A 27 -15.92 9.73 25.55
CA LEU A 27 -14.92 10.06 26.54
C LEU A 27 -15.06 11.55 26.96
N PRO A 28 -14.49 11.95 28.11
CA PRO A 28 -14.48 13.35 28.53
C PRO A 28 -13.89 14.29 27.47
N ARG A 29 -14.21 15.59 27.57
CA ARG A 29 -13.71 16.64 26.66
C ARG A 29 -14.12 16.47 25.19
N ASN A 30 -15.34 15.98 24.97
CA ASN A 30 -15.98 15.83 23.64
C ASN A 30 -15.27 14.83 22.72
N PHE A 31 -14.55 13.86 23.29
CA PHE A 31 -13.97 12.76 22.54
C PHE A 31 -14.96 11.61 22.37
N THR A 32 -14.90 10.92 21.24
CA THR A 32 -15.56 9.64 20.99
C THR A 32 -14.49 8.69 20.46
N LEU A 33 -14.42 7.49 21.04
CA LEU A 33 -13.51 6.44 20.64
C LEU A 33 -14.32 5.28 20.08
N ASP A 34 -14.03 4.89 18.85
CA ASP A 34 -14.56 3.72 18.18
C ASP A 34 -13.44 2.70 18.00
N ALA A 35 -13.65 1.46 18.41
CA ALA A 35 -12.76 0.35 18.13
C ALA A 35 -13.55 -0.77 17.47
N ALA A 36 -13.14 -1.21 16.29
CA ALA A 36 -13.81 -2.24 15.52
C ALA A 36 -12.83 -3.30 15.03
N TYR A 37 -13.20 -4.57 15.18
CA TYR A 37 -12.60 -5.66 14.42
C TYR A 37 -13.47 -5.89 13.18
N VAL A 38 -12.86 -5.86 12.00
CA VAL A 38 -13.52 -6.09 10.71
C VAL A 38 -12.75 -7.16 9.95
N ALA A 39 -13.43 -8.23 9.58
CA ALA A 39 -12.84 -9.34 8.85
C ALA A 39 -13.73 -9.80 7.69
N ASN A 40 -13.08 -10.24 6.62
CA ASN A 40 -13.70 -10.80 5.43
C ASN A 40 -13.00 -12.11 5.06
N HIS A 41 -13.76 -13.15 4.79
CA HIS A 41 -13.31 -14.38 4.17
C HIS A 41 -13.98 -14.53 2.81
N THR A 42 -13.19 -14.38 1.75
CA THR A 42 -13.65 -14.67 0.40
C THR A 42 -13.57 -16.17 0.16
N VAL A 43 -14.70 -16.78 -0.18
CA VAL A 43 -14.82 -18.20 -0.50
C VAL A 43 -15.02 -18.35 -2.00
N ARG A 44 -14.23 -19.22 -2.64
CA ARG A 44 -14.28 -19.48 -4.08
C ARG A 44 -14.13 -18.20 -4.92
N ALA A 45 -13.17 -17.34 -4.55
CA ALA A 45 -12.71 -16.24 -5.37
C ALA A 45 -12.34 -16.78 -6.77
N PRO A 46 -12.85 -16.18 -7.86
CA PRO A 46 -12.64 -16.71 -9.19
C PRO A 46 -11.22 -16.43 -9.67
N VAL A 47 -10.43 -17.49 -9.82
CA VAL A 47 -9.05 -17.40 -10.33
C VAL A 47 -8.96 -18.08 -11.69
N ALA A 48 -8.22 -17.48 -12.62
CA ALA A 48 -7.83 -18.15 -13.86
C ALA A 48 -6.72 -19.16 -13.56
N TYR A 49 -7.01 -20.45 -13.72
CA TYR A 49 -6.08 -21.53 -13.41
C TYR A 49 -5.64 -22.24 -14.68
N ASN A 50 -4.36 -22.13 -15.05
CA ASN A 50 -3.82 -22.86 -16.19
C ASN A 50 -3.67 -24.37 -15.86
N VAL A 51 -4.59 -25.20 -16.36
CA VAL A 51 -4.54 -26.65 -16.15
C VAL A 51 -3.38 -27.31 -16.91
N ASN A 52 -2.83 -26.63 -17.91
CA ASN A 52 -1.66 -27.07 -18.68
C ASN A 52 -0.35 -26.36 -18.27
N ALA A 53 -0.31 -25.78 -17.08
CA ALA A 53 0.92 -25.28 -16.48
C ALA A 53 1.93 -26.41 -16.26
N GLY A 54 3.22 -26.07 -16.23
CA GLY A 54 4.29 -27.02 -15.96
C GLY A 54 4.14 -27.64 -14.57
N ARG A 55 4.19 -28.97 -14.49
CA ARG A 55 4.06 -29.76 -13.25
C ARG A 55 5.39 -30.32 -12.75
N VAL A 56 6.44 -30.21 -13.56
CA VAL A 56 7.79 -30.67 -13.25
C VAL A 56 8.74 -29.49 -13.40
N LEU A 57 9.51 -29.20 -12.34
CA LEU A 57 10.53 -28.17 -12.37
C LEU A 57 11.62 -28.56 -13.36
N ASN A 58 12.08 -27.61 -14.16
CA ASN A 58 13.03 -27.84 -15.26
C ASN A 58 12.56 -28.85 -16.34
N GLY A 59 11.26 -29.15 -16.42
CA GLY A 59 10.70 -30.12 -17.36
C GLY A 59 10.39 -29.56 -18.76
N GLY A 60 10.45 -28.26 -18.96
CA GLY A 60 10.09 -27.60 -20.21
C GLY A 60 8.69 -27.95 -20.70
N ALA A 61 8.52 -28.13 -22.02
CA ALA A 61 7.25 -28.54 -22.61
C ALA A 61 6.80 -29.94 -22.14
N ALA A 62 7.74 -30.87 -21.96
CA ALA A 62 7.46 -32.23 -21.49
C ALA A 62 6.88 -32.25 -20.06
N GLY A 63 7.18 -31.24 -19.25
CA GLY A 63 6.59 -31.06 -17.92
C GLY A 63 5.12 -30.63 -17.92
N ARG A 64 4.50 -30.37 -19.08
CA ARG A 64 3.10 -29.94 -19.18
C ARG A 64 2.17 -31.14 -19.39
N PRO A 65 1.08 -31.28 -18.62
CA PRO A 65 0.25 -32.49 -18.66
C PRO A 65 -0.46 -32.71 -20.00
N LEU A 66 -0.97 -31.65 -20.64
CA LEU A 66 -1.63 -31.79 -21.95
C LEU A 66 -0.63 -31.82 -23.12
N TYR A 67 0.61 -31.38 -22.93
CA TYR A 67 1.67 -31.62 -23.90
C TYR A 67 2.07 -33.08 -23.92
N ALA A 68 2.31 -33.67 -22.73
CA ALA A 68 2.64 -35.08 -22.60
C ALA A 68 1.53 -36.00 -23.12
N ALA A 69 0.26 -35.65 -22.88
CA ALA A 69 -0.88 -36.47 -23.30
C ALA A 69 -1.31 -36.25 -24.77
N TYR A 70 -1.22 -35.01 -25.28
CA TYR A 70 -1.87 -34.62 -26.54
C TYR A 70 -1.01 -33.72 -27.45
N GLY A 71 0.28 -33.52 -27.13
CA GLY A 71 1.16 -32.60 -27.87
C GLY A 71 0.77 -31.12 -27.76
N LYS A 72 -0.16 -30.78 -26.85
CA LYS A 72 -0.67 -29.41 -26.72
C LYS A 72 0.31 -28.50 -25.98
N ASN A 73 1.08 -27.72 -26.73
CA ASN A 73 2.02 -26.73 -26.20
C ASN A 73 1.39 -25.32 -26.04
N ALA A 74 0.16 -25.25 -25.53
CA ALA A 74 -0.54 -23.99 -25.30
C ALA A 74 -1.25 -23.99 -23.94
N ASP A 75 -1.39 -22.82 -23.34
CA ASP A 75 -2.11 -22.67 -22.08
C ASP A 75 -3.58 -23.03 -22.24
N VAL A 76 -4.13 -23.64 -21.19
CA VAL A 76 -5.55 -23.96 -21.10
C VAL A 76 -6.02 -23.45 -19.75
N ASN A 77 -6.78 -22.36 -19.78
CA ASN A 77 -7.19 -21.68 -18.56
C ASN A 77 -8.59 -22.12 -18.14
N LEU A 78 -8.67 -22.76 -16.98
CA LEU A 78 -9.91 -22.95 -16.26
C LEU A 78 -10.27 -21.62 -15.58
N ARG A 79 -11.36 -20.98 -16.02
CA ARG A 79 -11.85 -19.78 -15.35
C ARG A 79 -12.61 -20.16 -14.10
N TYR A 80 -12.64 -19.27 -13.12
CA TYR A 80 -13.41 -19.44 -11.88
C TYR A 80 -12.97 -20.64 -11.03
N ALA A 81 -11.68 -20.99 -11.06
CA ALA A 81 -11.13 -21.88 -10.06
C ALA A 81 -11.27 -21.21 -8.69
N GLY A 82 -11.91 -21.89 -7.74
CA GLY A 82 -12.23 -21.31 -6.44
C GLY A 82 -11.03 -21.32 -5.49
N PHE A 83 -10.55 -20.14 -5.11
CA PHE A 83 -9.56 -19.96 -4.04
C PHE A 83 -10.12 -19.10 -2.92
N SER A 84 -9.55 -19.22 -1.71
CA SER A 84 -9.99 -18.41 -0.58
C SER A 84 -8.95 -17.36 -0.19
N ASN A 85 -9.44 -16.17 0.16
CA ASN A 85 -8.65 -15.05 0.65
C ASN A 85 -9.21 -14.59 2.00
N ASN A 86 -8.34 -14.02 2.83
CA ASN A 86 -8.69 -13.57 4.17
C ASN A 86 -8.24 -12.12 4.37
N TYR A 87 -9.10 -11.32 4.96
CA TYR A 87 -8.77 -9.97 5.44
C TYR A 87 -9.18 -9.87 6.90
N ASN A 88 -8.29 -9.37 7.74
CA ASN A 88 -8.55 -9.08 9.14
C ASN A 88 -8.01 -7.70 9.47
N SER A 89 -8.79 -6.90 10.20
CA SER A 89 -8.35 -5.58 10.63
C SER A 89 -8.88 -5.19 11.99
N LEU A 90 -8.04 -4.49 12.75
CA LEU A 90 -8.43 -3.66 13.88
C LEU A 90 -8.45 -2.21 13.40
N GLN A 91 -9.60 -1.55 13.54
CA GLN A 91 -9.82 -0.16 13.17
C GLN A 91 -10.15 0.64 14.42
N VAL A 92 -9.36 1.66 14.71
CA VAL A 92 -9.53 2.56 15.85
C VAL A 92 -9.73 3.97 15.32
N LYS A 93 -10.81 4.63 15.76
CA LYS A 93 -11.12 6.01 15.43
C LYS A 93 -11.30 6.82 16.69
N ALA A 94 -10.61 7.95 16.80
CA ALA A 94 -10.77 8.91 17.87
C ALA A 94 -11.21 10.25 17.28
N ASP A 95 -12.43 10.66 17.59
CA ASP A 95 -13.02 11.93 17.15
C ASP A 95 -13.21 12.87 18.33
N ARG A 96 -12.63 14.07 18.25
CA ARG A 96 -13.00 15.20 19.09
C ARG A 96 -13.90 16.12 18.31
N ARG A 97 -15.18 16.20 18.71
CA ARG A 97 -16.12 17.18 18.12
C ARG A 97 -15.57 18.60 18.32
N TYR A 98 -15.85 19.47 17.35
CA TYR A 98 -15.40 20.87 17.42
C TYR A 98 -15.86 21.51 18.74
N SER A 99 -14.89 21.96 19.53
CA SER A 99 -15.12 22.57 20.84
C SER A 99 -13.93 23.44 21.21
N ASN A 100 -14.21 24.68 21.63
CA ASN A 100 -13.22 25.69 22.00
C ASN A 100 -12.14 25.89 20.92
N GLY A 101 -12.55 25.95 19.65
CA GLY A 101 -11.64 26.20 18.52
C GLY A 101 -10.81 25.00 18.07
N PHE A 102 -11.00 23.79 18.63
CA PHE A 102 -10.25 22.61 18.22
C PHE A 102 -11.16 21.46 17.78
N MET A 103 -10.79 20.80 16.70
CA MET A 103 -11.39 19.57 16.17
C MET A 103 -10.26 18.62 15.77
N LEU A 104 -10.47 17.33 16.00
CA LEU A 104 -9.48 16.29 15.72
C LEU A 104 -10.21 15.01 15.30
N THR A 105 -9.74 14.40 14.22
CA THR A 105 -10.10 13.03 13.84
C THR A 105 -8.82 12.25 13.65
N THR A 106 -8.68 11.15 14.37
CA THR A 106 -7.55 10.22 14.22
C THR A 106 -8.10 8.85 13.87
N ALA A 107 -7.64 8.27 12.77
CA ALA A 107 -7.99 6.94 12.31
C ALA A 107 -6.73 6.09 12.22
N TYR A 108 -6.76 4.91 12.84
CA TYR A 108 -5.68 3.93 12.79
C TYR A 108 -6.26 2.57 12.38
N THR A 109 -5.65 1.95 11.39
CA THR A 109 -5.99 0.60 10.93
C THR A 109 -4.75 -0.26 11.01
N TYR A 110 -4.84 -1.35 11.77
CA TYR A 110 -3.92 -2.47 11.72
C TYR A 110 -4.59 -3.58 10.93
N SER A 111 -4.03 -3.99 9.79
CA SER A 111 -4.69 -4.99 8.93
C SER A 111 -3.74 -6.04 8.36
N LYS A 112 -4.31 -7.16 7.95
CA LYS A 112 -3.61 -8.23 7.25
C LYS A 112 -4.53 -8.87 6.22
N ALA A 113 -4.11 -8.82 4.96
CA ALA A 113 -4.76 -9.45 3.81
C ALA A 113 -3.88 -10.60 3.29
N LEU A 114 -4.41 -11.82 3.25
CA LEU A 114 -3.72 -13.03 2.80
C LEU A 114 -4.53 -13.72 1.69
N GLY A 115 -3.84 -14.26 0.68
CA GLY A 115 -4.51 -14.94 -0.41
C GLY A 115 -3.57 -15.62 -1.40
N TYR A 116 -4.15 -16.38 -2.32
CA TYR A 116 -3.41 -17.17 -3.32
C TYR A 116 -3.08 -16.41 -4.60
N SER A 117 -3.92 -15.44 -4.98
CA SER A 117 -3.81 -14.74 -6.26
C SER A 117 -3.36 -13.30 -6.04
N PRO A 118 -2.42 -12.77 -6.84
CA PRO A 118 -2.17 -11.33 -6.94
C PRO A 118 -3.37 -10.60 -7.55
N GLU A 119 -3.32 -9.25 -7.56
CA GLU A 119 -4.36 -8.40 -8.20
C GLU A 119 -4.60 -8.76 -9.68
N ASP A 120 -3.55 -9.19 -10.39
CA ASP A 120 -3.60 -9.54 -11.82
C ASP A 120 -4.16 -10.95 -12.11
N GLY A 121 -4.54 -11.69 -11.07
CA GLY A 121 -5.13 -13.03 -11.20
C GLY A 121 -4.09 -14.17 -11.29
N GLY A 122 -4.60 -15.41 -11.20
CA GLY A 122 -3.80 -16.62 -11.35
C GLY A 122 -3.03 -17.07 -10.10
N LEU A 123 -2.39 -18.23 -10.18
CA LEU A 123 -1.46 -18.68 -9.14
C LEU A 123 -0.03 -18.28 -9.50
N TRP A 124 0.75 -17.97 -8.47
CA TRP A 124 2.20 -17.77 -8.59
C TRP A 124 2.96 -19.08 -8.88
N ASN A 125 2.41 -20.19 -8.38
CA ASN A 125 3.03 -21.50 -8.46
C ASN A 125 1.97 -22.59 -8.60
N TYR A 126 2.10 -23.42 -9.64
CA TYR A 126 1.20 -24.52 -9.97
C TYR A 126 1.72 -25.89 -9.50
N ILE A 127 3.03 -26.04 -9.31
CA ILE A 127 3.64 -27.27 -8.77
C ILE A 127 3.41 -27.35 -7.26
N GLN A 128 3.59 -26.24 -6.56
CA GLN A 128 3.39 -26.07 -5.13
C GLN A 128 2.43 -24.89 -4.86
N PRO A 129 1.10 -25.06 -5.04
CA PRO A 129 0.12 -23.99 -4.87
C PRO A 129 0.18 -23.25 -3.53
N ARG A 130 0.59 -23.94 -2.46
CA ARG A 130 0.77 -23.34 -1.13
C ARG A 130 1.77 -22.19 -1.10
N ARG A 131 2.78 -22.18 -1.99
CA ARG A 131 3.73 -21.06 -2.12
C ARG A 131 3.08 -19.78 -2.66
N SER A 132 1.93 -19.89 -3.31
CA SER A 132 1.19 -18.72 -3.78
C SER A 132 0.44 -18.01 -2.64
N TYR A 133 0.17 -18.71 -1.52
CA TYR A 133 -0.51 -18.14 -0.36
C TYR A 133 0.43 -17.20 0.41
N ALA A 134 0.16 -15.91 0.32
CA ALA A 134 1.01 -14.87 0.87
C ALA A 134 0.20 -13.62 1.22
N ARG A 135 0.86 -12.59 1.75
CA ARG A 135 0.25 -11.24 1.83
C ARG A 135 -0.15 -10.78 0.44
N LEU A 136 -1.35 -10.21 0.31
CA LEU A 136 -1.82 -9.66 -0.97
C LEU A 136 -1.08 -8.38 -1.32
N ASP A 137 -0.95 -8.04 -2.60
CA ASP A 137 -0.04 -6.97 -3.05
C ASP A 137 -0.50 -5.56 -2.60
N PHE A 138 -1.79 -5.42 -2.28
CA PHE A 138 -2.39 -4.22 -1.70
C PHE A 138 -2.35 -4.18 -0.16
N ASP A 139 -1.88 -5.23 0.51
CA ASP A 139 -1.84 -5.32 1.97
C ASP A 139 -1.01 -4.18 2.58
N ARG A 140 -1.58 -3.52 3.59
CA ARG A 140 -0.87 -2.53 4.40
C ARG A 140 -1.09 -2.86 5.86
N SER A 141 0.00 -3.20 6.54
CA SER A 141 -0.03 -3.60 7.95
C SER A 141 -0.54 -2.47 8.84
N HIS A 142 -0.04 -1.25 8.65
CA HIS A 142 -0.46 -0.08 9.43
C HIS A 142 -0.84 1.07 8.51
N SER A 143 -1.96 1.71 8.82
CA SER A 143 -2.42 2.95 8.20
C SER A 143 -2.91 3.89 9.29
N PHE A 144 -2.30 5.06 9.40
CA PHE A 144 -2.63 6.10 10.36
C PHE A 144 -2.91 7.39 9.60
N VAL A 145 -4.09 7.97 9.83
CA VAL A 145 -4.48 9.25 9.28
C VAL A 145 -5.00 10.12 10.41
N GLN A 146 -4.44 11.32 10.55
CA GLN A 146 -4.88 12.29 11.54
C GLN A 146 -5.19 13.60 10.84
N SER A 147 -6.41 14.10 11.01
CA SER A 147 -6.81 15.42 10.58
C SER A 147 -7.14 16.29 11.79
N TYR A 148 -6.68 17.54 11.79
CA TYR A 148 -6.97 18.49 12.84
C TYR A 148 -7.26 19.87 12.28
N LEU A 149 -8.07 20.61 13.05
CA LEU A 149 -8.34 22.02 12.87
C LEU A 149 -8.18 22.69 14.22
N TYR A 150 -7.36 23.73 14.26
CA TYR A 150 -7.13 24.53 15.46
C TYR A 150 -7.20 26.02 15.14
N GLU A 151 -8.20 26.69 15.70
CA GLU A 151 -8.29 28.14 15.72
C GLU A 151 -7.43 28.68 16.86
N LEU A 152 -6.49 29.56 16.54
CA LEU A 152 -5.59 30.11 17.54
C LEU A 152 -6.39 30.89 18.59
N PRO A 153 -6.03 30.78 19.87
CA PRO A 153 -6.77 31.38 20.99
C PRO A 153 -6.53 32.89 21.12
N PHE A 154 -6.21 33.59 20.02
CA PHE A 154 -5.93 35.01 19.99
C PHE A 154 -7.07 35.78 19.31
N GLY A 155 -7.41 36.94 19.86
CA GLY A 155 -8.27 37.94 19.24
C GLY A 155 -9.64 38.10 19.89
N LYS A 156 -10.52 38.91 19.26
CA LYS A 156 -11.84 39.25 19.82
C LYS A 156 -12.64 37.98 20.15
N GLY A 157 -13.10 37.86 21.40
CA GLY A 157 -13.88 36.72 21.87
C GLY A 157 -13.07 35.43 22.12
N ARG A 158 -11.73 35.48 22.04
CA ARG A 158 -10.82 34.35 22.34
C ARG A 158 -10.16 34.49 23.71
N HIS A 159 -9.36 33.50 24.08
CA HIS A 159 -8.78 33.42 25.43
C HIS A 159 -7.69 34.48 25.69
N TRP A 160 -6.85 34.77 24.68
CA TRP A 160 -5.71 35.69 24.74
C TRP A 160 -5.82 36.84 23.73
N LEU A 161 -5.10 37.95 23.97
CA LEU A 161 -5.00 39.12 23.08
C LEU A 161 -6.37 39.60 22.54
N LYS A 162 -7.32 39.83 23.45
CA LYS A 162 -8.72 40.15 23.12
C LYS A 162 -8.88 41.49 22.41
N ASP A 163 -8.02 42.46 22.71
CA ASP A 163 -8.07 43.85 22.24
C ASP A 163 -6.67 44.41 21.95
N GLY A 164 -6.62 45.59 21.32
CA GLY A 164 -5.38 46.31 20.98
C GLY A 164 -4.71 45.87 19.67
N PRO A 165 -3.58 46.49 19.29
CA PRO A 165 -2.91 46.25 18.00
C PRO A 165 -2.48 44.79 17.79
N GLY A 166 -2.14 44.08 18.86
CA GLY A 166 -1.79 42.65 18.81
C GLY A 166 -2.92 41.76 18.30
N ASN A 167 -4.17 42.11 18.58
CA ASN A 167 -5.37 41.40 18.09
C ASN A 167 -5.51 41.54 16.56
N TRP A 168 -5.17 42.70 16.00
CA TRP A 168 -5.32 42.94 14.56
C TRP A 168 -4.46 41.99 13.74
N ILE A 169 -3.27 41.65 14.24
CA ILE A 169 -2.29 40.80 13.56
C ILE A 169 -2.48 39.32 13.93
N LEU A 170 -2.66 39.03 15.23
CA LEU A 170 -2.66 37.66 15.76
C LEU A 170 -4.06 37.06 15.88
N GLY A 171 -5.12 37.84 15.66
CA GLY A 171 -6.50 37.37 15.67
C GLY A 171 -6.91 36.65 14.39
N GLY A 172 -7.82 35.67 14.53
CA GLY A 172 -8.54 35.06 13.41
C GLY A 172 -7.78 33.99 12.62
N TRP A 173 -6.63 33.54 13.12
CA TRP A 173 -5.86 32.46 12.51
C TRP A 173 -6.44 31.07 12.83
N GLN A 174 -6.41 30.20 11.83
CA GLN A 174 -6.80 28.81 11.91
C GLN A 174 -5.75 27.95 11.20
N VAL A 175 -5.23 26.95 11.90
CA VAL A 175 -4.29 25.96 11.40
C VAL A 175 -5.04 24.67 11.14
N ASN A 176 -4.82 24.06 9.98
CA ASN A 176 -5.35 22.76 9.61
C ASN A 176 -4.19 21.87 9.18
N GLY A 177 -4.33 20.57 9.40
CA GLY A 177 -3.35 19.61 8.93
C GLY A 177 -3.94 18.22 8.75
N VAL A 178 -3.37 17.48 7.80
CA VAL A 178 -3.63 16.06 7.59
C VAL A 178 -2.30 15.33 7.56
N LEU A 179 -2.05 14.50 8.57
CA LEU A 179 -0.91 13.59 8.65
C LEU A 179 -1.33 12.22 8.15
N THR A 180 -0.58 11.67 7.21
CA THR A 180 -0.75 10.30 6.71
C THR A 180 0.54 9.51 6.92
N LEU A 181 0.44 8.40 7.64
CA LEU A 181 1.52 7.43 7.85
C LEU A 181 1.02 6.05 7.44
N MET A 182 1.71 5.38 6.52
CA MET A 182 1.33 4.03 6.08
C MET A 182 2.56 3.16 5.90
N THR A 183 2.47 1.88 6.28
CA THR A 183 3.50 0.91 5.87
C THR A 183 3.49 0.71 4.37
N GLY A 184 4.65 0.35 3.83
CA GLY A 184 4.79 -0.01 2.42
C GLY A 184 4.03 -1.28 2.06
N ARG A 185 3.73 -1.40 0.76
CA ARG A 185 3.17 -2.64 0.18
C ARG A 185 4.18 -3.79 0.33
N PRO A 186 3.72 -5.06 0.34
CA PRO A 186 4.63 -6.19 0.40
C PRO A 186 5.52 -6.24 -0.84
N LEU A 187 6.72 -6.78 -0.67
CA LEU A 187 7.69 -7.00 -1.74
C LEU A 187 7.70 -8.48 -2.12
N THR A 188 7.52 -8.78 -3.41
CA THR A 188 7.81 -10.10 -3.96
C THR A 188 9.25 -10.12 -4.48
N PHE A 189 10.06 -11.03 -3.97
CA PHE A 189 11.43 -11.25 -4.45
C PHE A 189 11.44 -12.24 -5.61
N GLY A 190 12.18 -11.87 -6.65
CA GLY A 190 12.34 -12.64 -7.87
C GLY A 190 13.78 -13.02 -8.13
N THR A 191 13.97 -13.73 -9.24
CA THR A 191 15.27 -14.23 -9.70
C THR A 191 15.29 -14.19 -11.22
N THR A 192 16.48 -14.08 -11.80
CA THR A 192 16.72 -14.24 -13.24
C THR A 192 16.80 -15.71 -13.68
N VAL A 193 16.78 -16.66 -12.74
CA VAL A 193 16.79 -18.10 -13.04
C VAL A 193 15.42 -18.53 -13.53
N SER A 194 15.39 -19.19 -14.68
CA SER A 194 14.16 -19.76 -15.23
C SER A 194 13.82 -21.06 -14.50
N PRO A 195 12.58 -21.23 -13.99
CA PRO A 195 12.11 -22.52 -13.52
C PRO A 195 12.00 -23.56 -14.65
N ASN A 196 11.98 -23.10 -15.91
CA ASN A 196 11.69 -23.92 -17.09
C ASN A 196 10.46 -24.84 -16.85
N ALA A 197 9.43 -24.25 -16.23
CA ALA A 197 8.16 -24.87 -15.88
C ALA A 197 7.05 -23.81 -16.02
N THR A 198 6.43 -23.73 -17.20
CA THR A 198 5.47 -22.68 -17.59
C THR A 198 4.43 -22.39 -16.50
N GLY A 199 4.19 -21.12 -16.20
CA GLY A 199 3.23 -20.68 -15.19
C GLY A 199 3.76 -20.67 -13.75
N ASN A 200 4.97 -21.16 -13.50
CA ASN A 200 5.58 -21.13 -12.18
C ASN A 200 6.64 -20.03 -12.10
N SER A 201 6.77 -19.44 -10.92
CA SER A 201 7.84 -18.50 -10.59
C SER A 201 8.66 -19.02 -9.42
N LEU A 202 9.97 -18.75 -9.48
CA LEU A 202 10.92 -19.04 -8.41
C LEU A 202 11.06 -17.82 -7.49
N THR A 203 11.42 -18.10 -6.24
CA THR A 203 11.91 -17.09 -5.30
C THR A 203 13.42 -17.30 -5.10
N PRO A 204 14.19 -16.29 -4.71
CA PRO A 204 15.60 -16.50 -4.38
C PRO A 204 15.77 -17.28 -3.08
N ASP A 205 16.99 -17.76 -2.83
CA ASP A 205 17.38 -18.23 -1.51
C ASP A 205 17.72 -17.07 -0.61
N GLN A 206 17.12 -17.06 0.58
CA GLN A 206 17.54 -16.21 1.68
C GLN A 206 18.53 -16.99 2.55
N THR A 207 19.81 -16.62 2.50
CA THR A 207 20.91 -17.28 3.22
C THR A 207 21.30 -16.56 4.51
N GLY A 208 20.70 -15.40 4.79
CA GLY A 208 20.96 -14.58 5.98
C GLY A 208 19.75 -13.76 6.41
N PRO A 209 19.85 -13.00 7.51
CA PRO A 209 18.78 -12.12 7.96
C PRO A 209 18.50 -11.01 6.93
N PHE A 210 17.22 -10.67 6.76
CA PHE A 210 16.83 -9.53 5.94
C PHE A 210 17.01 -8.23 6.72
N ASN A 211 17.94 -7.39 6.28
CA ASN A 211 18.24 -6.11 6.91
C ASN A 211 17.87 -4.95 5.98
N VAL A 212 17.04 -4.03 6.46
CA VAL A 212 16.74 -2.78 5.76
C VAL A 212 17.79 -1.74 6.14
N LEU A 213 18.48 -1.21 5.14
CA LEU A 213 19.54 -0.21 5.29
C LEU A 213 19.03 1.23 5.17
N HIS A 214 17.83 1.41 4.60
CA HIS A 214 17.16 2.70 4.39
C HIS A 214 17.92 3.71 3.51
N ASN A 215 18.95 3.27 2.78
CA ASN A 215 19.64 4.15 1.83
C ASN A 215 18.91 4.18 0.49
N VAL A 216 18.94 5.33 -0.18
CA VAL A 216 18.35 5.52 -1.51
C VAL A 216 19.46 5.94 -2.46
N ALA A 217 19.57 5.24 -3.60
CA ALA A 217 20.70 5.36 -4.53
C ALA A 217 20.92 6.81 -5.02
N GLY A 218 19.88 7.65 -5.03
CA GLY A 218 19.98 9.03 -5.47
C GLY A 218 20.66 9.16 -6.83
N SER A 219 21.43 10.23 -7.05
CA SER A 219 22.27 10.39 -8.25
C SER A 219 23.52 9.49 -8.26
N SER A 220 23.92 8.94 -7.11
CA SER A 220 25.13 8.10 -6.99
C SER A 220 24.95 6.69 -7.54
N GLY A 221 23.72 6.19 -7.65
CA GLY A 221 23.38 4.90 -8.28
C GLY A 221 23.82 3.64 -7.52
N THR A 222 24.46 3.77 -6.34
CA THR A 222 25.06 2.63 -5.62
C THR A 222 24.41 2.30 -4.28
N ALA A 223 23.66 3.23 -3.68
CA ALA A 223 23.11 3.01 -2.34
C ALA A 223 21.96 1.98 -2.34
N LEU A 224 21.99 1.08 -1.35
CA LEU A 224 21.07 -0.04 -1.23
C LEU A 224 20.02 0.23 -0.14
N TRP A 225 18.76 -0.05 -0.46
CA TRP A 225 17.64 0.03 0.49
C TRP A 225 17.66 -1.12 1.49
N PHE A 226 18.10 -2.30 1.05
CA PHE A 226 18.25 -3.48 1.89
C PHE A 226 19.57 -4.19 1.57
N ASP A 227 20.04 -4.99 2.53
CA ASP A 227 21.25 -5.80 2.38
C ASP A 227 21.01 -6.91 1.34
N THR A 228 21.71 -6.82 0.21
CA THR A 228 21.60 -7.78 -0.89
C THR A 228 22.41 -9.04 -0.67
N SER A 229 23.37 -9.04 0.27
CA SER A 229 24.28 -10.16 0.52
C SER A 229 23.57 -11.39 1.13
N ALA A 230 22.39 -11.17 1.71
CA ALA A 230 21.55 -12.22 2.27
C ALA A 230 20.81 -13.07 1.22
N PHE A 231 21.00 -12.80 -0.08
CA PHE A 231 20.25 -13.44 -1.15
C PHE A 231 21.14 -14.14 -2.19
N LYS A 232 20.70 -15.31 -2.65
CA LYS A 232 21.34 -16.05 -3.74
C LYS A 232 20.34 -16.49 -4.80
N GLN A 233 20.86 -16.74 -6.01
CA GLN A 233 20.08 -17.40 -7.05
C GLN A 233 19.68 -18.80 -6.58
N PRO A 234 18.45 -19.26 -6.85
CA PRO A 234 17.97 -20.55 -6.39
C PRO A 234 18.46 -21.68 -7.32
N LEU A 235 19.77 -21.92 -7.30
CA LEU A 235 20.47 -22.95 -8.07
C LEU A 235 21.15 -23.93 -7.11
N ASP A 236 21.10 -25.22 -7.44
CA ASP A 236 21.85 -26.24 -6.71
C ASP A 236 23.37 -26.02 -6.81
N ALA A 237 24.14 -26.84 -6.09
CA ALA A 237 25.59 -26.76 -6.04
C ALA A 237 26.28 -26.89 -7.42
N ASP A 238 25.58 -27.43 -8.42
CA ASP A 238 26.04 -27.51 -9.81
C ASP A 238 25.98 -26.17 -10.57
N GLY A 239 25.35 -25.14 -9.98
CA GLY A 239 25.16 -23.81 -10.55
C GLY A 239 24.22 -23.77 -11.76
N LYS A 240 23.43 -24.83 -12.00
CA LYS A 240 22.60 -24.98 -13.21
C LYS A 240 21.20 -25.49 -12.92
N THR A 241 21.04 -26.39 -11.95
CA THR A 241 19.74 -26.99 -11.64
C THR A 241 18.92 -26.04 -10.78
N PRO A 242 17.76 -25.55 -11.25
CA PRO A 242 16.93 -24.64 -10.47
C PRO A 242 16.19 -25.37 -9.35
N HIS A 243 15.99 -24.70 -8.23
CA HIS A 243 15.09 -25.12 -7.15
C HIS A 243 14.18 -23.94 -6.74
N TRP A 244 13.26 -24.14 -5.79
CA TRP A 244 12.17 -23.18 -5.53
C TRP A 244 12.56 -21.88 -4.80
N GLY A 245 13.70 -21.89 -4.11
CA GLY A 245 14.16 -20.84 -3.21
C GLY A 245 13.50 -20.89 -1.83
N SER A 246 14.18 -20.38 -0.82
CA SER A 246 13.68 -20.30 0.56
C SER A 246 12.90 -19.02 0.89
N MET A 247 13.04 -17.94 0.10
CA MET A 247 12.37 -16.66 0.36
C MET A 247 10.85 -16.76 0.18
N GLY A 248 10.09 -16.32 1.18
CA GLY A 248 8.63 -16.29 1.10
C GLY A 248 8.13 -15.18 0.16
N ARG A 249 7.06 -15.44 -0.59
CA ARG A 249 6.38 -14.39 -1.37
C ARG A 249 5.80 -13.33 -0.41
N ASN A 250 5.96 -12.05 -0.74
CA ASN A 250 5.34 -10.92 -0.03
C ASN A 250 5.56 -10.92 1.50
N ASN A 251 6.68 -11.46 1.98
CA ASN A 251 6.93 -11.59 3.42
C ASN A 251 7.47 -10.29 4.06
N VAL A 252 8.11 -9.41 3.29
CA VAL A 252 8.66 -8.13 3.76
C VAL A 252 7.95 -6.96 3.08
N SER A 253 7.97 -5.78 3.72
CA SER A 253 7.34 -4.57 3.19
C SER A 253 8.38 -3.61 2.59
N GLY A 254 7.97 -2.88 1.55
CA GLY A 254 8.75 -1.81 0.95
C GLY A 254 8.71 -0.51 1.75
N PRO A 255 9.23 0.60 1.18
CA PRO A 255 9.18 1.92 1.81
C PRO A 255 7.75 2.31 2.20
N GLY A 256 7.61 2.87 3.39
CA GLY A 256 6.36 3.45 3.87
C GLY A 256 6.05 4.80 3.24
N LEU A 257 4.85 5.30 3.51
CA LEU A 257 4.41 6.63 3.15
C LEU A 257 4.38 7.52 4.41
N PHE A 258 5.00 8.69 4.31
CA PHE A 258 4.86 9.80 5.23
C PHE A 258 4.42 11.01 4.43
N ASN A 259 3.30 11.63 4.79
CA ASN A 259 2.83 12.86 4.16
C ASN A 259 2.17 13.78 5.18
N ILE A 260 2.45 15.08 5.08
CA ILE A 260 1.76 16.13 5.81
C ILE A 260 1.22 17.13 4.80
N ASP A 261 -0.09 17.29 4.75
CA ASP A 261 -0.72 18.42 4.09
C ASP A 261 -1.12 19.44 5.16
N ALA A 262 -0.87 20.72 4.92
CA ALA A 262 -1.08 21.77 5.90
C ALA A 262 -1.77 22.99 5.28
N SER A 263 -2.67 23.61 6.03
CA SER A 263 -3.36 24.82 5.60
C SER A 263 -3.41 25.84 6.72
N LEU A 264 -3.12 27.10 6.40
CA LEU A 264 -3.17 28.23 7.30
C LEU A 264 -4.18 29.25 6.76
N PHE A 265 -5.24 29.48 7.52
CA PHE A 265 -6.28 30.44 7.19
C PHE A 265 -6.25 31.61 8.17
N ARG A 266 -6.59 32.81 7.68
CA ARG A 266 -6.79 33.99 8.52
C ARG A 266 -8.06 34.71 8.11
N LYS A 267 -8.99 34.84 9.06
CA LYS A 267 -10.21 35.63 8.91
C LYS A 267 -10.02 37.00 9.55
N PHE A 268 -10.37 38.06 8.84
CA PHE A 268 -10.27 39.43 9.33
C PHE A 268 -11.41 40.30 8.79
N GLY A 269 -11.80 41.32 9.56
CA GLY A 269 -12.72 42.35 9.10
C GLY A 269 -11.96 43.45 8.36
N ILE A 270 -12.49 43.88 7.22
CA ILE A 270 -12.02 45.10 6.53
C ILE A 270 -12.91 46.28 6.95
N THR A 271 -14.23 46.06 6.89
CA THR A 271 -15.25 46.96 7.44
C THR A 271 -16.30 46.14 8.20
N GLU A 272 -17.34 46.77 8.72
CA GLU A 272 -18.45 46.06 9.37
C GLU A 272 -19.23 45.13 8.41
N ARG A 273 -19.24 45.47 7.11
CA ARG A 273 -19.93 44.70 6.08
C ARG A 273 -18.98 43.77 5.32
N ILE A 274 -17.71 44.15 5.17
CA ILE A 274 -16.75 43.41 4.34
C ILE A 274 -15.82 42.56 5.23
N LYS A 275 -15.82 41.25 4.99
CA LYS A 275 -14.94 40.28 5.64
C LYS A 275 -13.98 39.65 4.63
N GLY A 276 -12.72 39.51 5.02
CA GLY A 276 -11.68 38.86 4.25
C GLY A 276 -11.24 37.53 4.87
N GLU A 277 -10.89 36.58 4.02
CA GLU A 277 -10.23 35.33 4.40
C GLU A 277 -9.02 35.09 3.50
N LEU A 278 -7.83 35.06 4.10
CA LEU A 278 -6.60 34.62 3.44
C LEU A 278 -6.42 33.12 3.69
N ARG A 279 -5.99 32.41 2.65
CA ARG A 279 -5.69 30.99 2.69
C ARG A 279 -4.30 30.73 2.11
N ALA A 280 -3.51 29.95 2.83
CA ALA A 280 -2.30 29.33 2.33
C ALA A 280 -2.41 27.82 2.56
N GLU A 281 -2.27 27.04 1.50
CA GLU A 281 -2.42 25.59 1.52
C GLU A 281 -1.17 24.97 0.92
N ALA A 282 -0.64 23.93 1.55
CA ALA A 282 0.54 23.22 1.11
C ALA A 282 0.25 21.73 1.10
N THR A 283 0.35 21.11 -0.08
CA THR A 283 0.41 19.64 -0.21
C THR A 283 1.86 19.19 -0.06
N ASN A 284 2.08 18.05 0.60
CA ASN A 284 3.42 17.57 0.97
C ASN A 284 4.28 18.69 1.61
N PHE A 285 3.77 19.32 2.66
CA PHE A 285 4.33 20.48 3.34
C PHE A 285 5.81 20.28 3.75
N THR A 286 6.16 19.08 4.22
CA THR A 286 7.52 18.72 4.62
C THR A 286 8.45 18.45 3.42
N ASN A 287 7.90 18.38 2.20
CA ASN A 287 8.60 17.98 0.98
C ASN A 287 9.30 16.63 1.15
N THR A 288 8.66 15.71 1.88
CA THR A 288 9.21 14.37 2.13
C THR A 288 8.99 13.52 0.87
N PRO A 289 10.04 12.90 0.31
CA PRO A 289 9.89 12.02 -0.85
C PRO A 289 9.14 10.74 -0.47
N ALA A 290 8.14 10.36 -1.27
CA ALA A 290 7.52 9.05 -1.17
C ALA A 290 8.24 8.08 -2.11
N PHE A 291 9.06 7.19 -1.57
CA PHE A 291 9.89 6.29 -2.39
C PHE A 291 9.08 5.16 -3.03
N GLY A 292 9.44 4.80 -4.26
CA GLY A 292 8.98 3.58 -4.90
C GLY A 292 9.60 2.34 -4.27
N ASN A 293 9.08 1.16 -4.60
CA ASN A 293 9.65 -0.09 -4.12
C ASN A 293 11.08 -0.31 -4.69
N PRO A 294 12.01 -0.90 -3.92
CA PRO A 294 13.30 -1.30 -4.45
C PRO A 294 13.16 -2.41 -5.49
N ASN A 295 14.15 -2.57 -6.36
CA ASN A 295 14.25 -3.75 -7.22
C ASN A 295 14.54 -5.00 -6.38
N THR A 296 13.74 -6.03 -6.54
CA THR A 296 13.77 -7.26 -5.74
C THR A 296 14.20 -8.49 -6.53
N THR A 297 14.73 -8.32 -7.74
CA THR A 297 15.15 -9.42 -8.62
C THR A 297 16.64 -9.70 -8.43
N VAL A 298 16.96 -10.84 -7.79
CA VAL A 298 18.34 -11.31 -7.68
C VAL A 298 18.91 -11.55 -9.08
N GLY A 299 20.07 -10.97 -9.36
CA GLY A 299 20.71 -10.98 -10.69
C GLY A 299 20.50 -9.71 -11.51
N SER A 300 19.62 -8.80 -11.06
CA SER A 300 19.51 -7.45 -11.65
C SER A 300 20.67 -6.56 -11.18
N ALA A 301 21.17 -5.68 -12.06
CA ALA A 301 22.16 -4.65 -11.71
C ALA A 301 21.64 -3.62 -10.69
N ASP A 302 20.31 -3.52 -10.56
CA ASP A 302 19.64 -2.61 -9.62
C ASP A 302 19.11 -3.32 -8.38
N PHE A 303 19.39 -4.61 -8.20
CA PHE A 303 18.92 -5.37 -7.05
C PHE A 303 19.23 -4.65 -5.73
N GLY A 304 18.22 -4.46 -4.90
CA GLY A 304 18.33 -3.73 -3.63
C GLY A 304 18.20 -2.21 -3.73
N LYS A 305 18.14 -1.62 -4.92
CA LYS A 305 18.10 -0.16 -5.10
C LYS A 305 16.67 0.36 -5.26
N VAL A 306 16.40 1.50 -4.64
CA VAL A 306 15.26 2.37 -4.97
C VAL A 306 15.72 3.38 -6.03
N THR A 307 15.09 3.37 -7.20
CA THR A 307 15.48 4.20 -8.36
C THR A 307 14.50 5.35 -8.64
N GLY A 308 13.40 5.46 -7.89
CA GLY A 308 12.39 6.50 -8.11
C GLY A 308 11.43 6.70 -6.94
N THR A 309 10.57 7.70 -7.08
CA THR A 309 9.48 8.02 -6.14
C THR A 309 8.13 7.56 -6.69
N LEU A 310 7.13 7.42 -5.82
CA LEU A 310 5.76 7.07 -6.19
C LEU A 310 5.16 8.08 -7.19
N ALA A 311 5.43 9.38 -7.08
CA ALA A 311 5.00 10.35 -8.10
C ALA A 311 5.67 10.14 -9.46
N GLY A 312 6.94 9.72 -9.51
CA GLY A 312 7.61 9.35 -10.76
C GLY A 312 7.00 8.10 -11.43
N LEU A 313 6.39 7.21 -10.63
CA LEU A 313 5.71 5.99 -11.07
C LEU A 313 4.21 6.20 -11.37
N ILE A 314 3.58 7.23 -10.78
CA ILE A 314 2.13 7.55 -10.85
C ILE A 314 1.85 8.79 -11.72
N ALA A 315 2.85 9.40 -12.35
CA ALA A 315 2.72 10.60 -13.20
C ALA A 315 1.69 10.53 -14.34
N ASN A 316 1.09 9.36 -14.61
CA ASN A 316 0.01 9.16 -15.59
C ASN A 316 -1.43 9.28 -15.03
N GLN A 317 -1.65 9.65 -13.76
CA GLN A 317 -3.00 9.63 -13.15
C GLN A 317 -3.50 10.96 -12.55
N GLY A 318 -2.89 12.10 -12.90
CA GLY A 318 -3.58 13.41 -12.92
C GLY A 318 -4.16 13.99 -11.62
N VAL A 319 -3.89 13.44 -10.42
CA VAL A 319 -4.36 14.03 -9.15
C VAL A 319 -3.25 13.98 -8.09
N GLY A 320 -3.00 15.13 -7.47
CA GLY A 320 -1.94 15.36 -6.48
C GLY A 320 -2.03 14.42 -5.28
N GLY A 321 -1.03 13.55 -5.16
CA GLY A 321 -0.77 12.76 -3.97
C GLY A 321 0.51 11.99 -4.20
N THR A 322 1.57 12.34 -3.45
CA THR A 322 2.98 11.89 -3.56
C THR A 322 3.93 12.70 -4.46
N GLY A 323 3.52 13.87 -4.96
CA GLY A 323 4.39 14.82 -5.67
C GLY A 323 5.33 15.63 -4.77
N SER A 324 6.14 16.52 -5.35
CA SER A 324 6.87 17.55 -4.60
C SER A 324 5.90 18.51 -3.91
N ARG A 325 6.41 19.28 -2.95
CA ARG A 325 5.61 20.29 -2.27
C ARG A 325 4.97 21.27 -3.24
N ALA A 326 3.65 21.44 -3.17
CA ALA A 326 2.93 22.47 -3.92
C ALA A 326 2.17 23.39 -2.96
N ILE A 327 2.26 24.70 -3.20
CA ILE A 327 1.65 25.74 -2.36
C ILE A 327 0.61 26.51 -3.18
N GLN A 328 -0.58 26.64 -2.63
CA GLN A 328 -1.67 27.44 -3.18
C GLN A 328 -2.01 28.59 -2.21
N LEU A 329 -2.20 29.79 -2.77
CA LEU A 329 -2.66 30.96 -2.03
C LEU A 329 -4.04 31.38 -2.53
N GLY A 330 -4.90 31.80 -1.62
CA GLY A 330 -6.25 32.25 -1.93
C GLY A 330 -6.67 33.44 -1.08
N LEU A 331 -7.42 34.35 -1.67
CA LEU A 331 -8.12 35.42 -0.97
C LEU A 331 -9.60 35.32 -1.30
N ARG A 332 -10.44 35.29 -0.27
CA ARG A 332 -11.90 35.38 -0.39
C ARG A 332 -12.39 36.64 0.31
N LEU A 333 -13.23 37.40 -0.38
CA LEU A 333 -13.97 38.52 0.19
C LEU A 333 -15.45 38.15 0.30
N SER A 334 -16.10 38.56 1.37
CA SER A 334 -17.54 38.39 1.59
C SER A 334 -18.13 39.75 2.01
N PHE A 335 -19.26 40.12 1.44
CA PHE A 335 -19.94 41.41 1.62
C PHE A 335 -21.44 41.22 1.80
#